data_AF-A0A7I4Y1M7-F1
#
_entry.id   AF-A0A7I4Y1M7-F1
#
_cell.length_a   1.000
_cell.length_b   1.000
_cell.length_c   1.000
_cell.angle_alpha   90.00
_cell.angle_beta   90.00
_cell.angle_gamma   90.00
#
_symmetry.space_group_name_H-M   'P 1'
#
loop_
_entity.id
_entity.type
_entity.pdbx_description
1 polymer ?
#
loop_
_entity_poly.entity_id
_entity_poly.type
_entity_poly.pdbx_seq_one_letter_code
_entity_poly.pdbx_strand_id
1 'polypeptide(L)'
;MPQSLDRAITEIHLRDTTTYRRATAEEFSSQCKRLNHIWMKEGKSAGLDEKFLCRLRLDSPSCPVFYSLVKTHKLAPDELLSTSADTLKIRPIISCVGGPTDRISWFLNCIVSQLLTKVPSHLSNTNQFLEQLRNLRLGSSCAIESFDVTSLYTNIQNEQALQALSEMLDRHGRDIETFGLGKARIMTLIKECLGCNIFKWSGAYYSQIRGLAMGQRLAPVLAICFMSRIEEPVLARSPLMYCRYIDDCFIVTSTQSEMDECFRIMNEQSQYIRLTREIPKDDWLPYLNTQIKVSSGIVHVKWYRKRSSKNILIHATSAHPSAVKRAVIRNMYRTATRMCSGVTEREESASAIARSNGYTIPHGNAGRSHVDRRNTSRQDKLPLCLPFISDKVSAAIQRCIVRAQLSDDVILVNIPPNNIKRQLVRNRLYDKQCLTEGCVTCPNGKDGDCASVGVIYQIQCEACNSSYIGETGRVLSVRIKEHLAGKRRSNVLTPLGKHRVEQHGGNDFNIKCTILARETEISSRKALEAFWILARNPDMNNRKECVTITNDLLPFMQHCEFVP
;
A
#
# COMPACT_ATOMS: atom_id res chain seq x y z
N MET A 1 15.37 -6.80 -14.52
CA MET A 1 14.56 -7.67 -15.39
C MET A 1 14.10 -6.86 -16.59
N PRO A 2 14.37 -7.30 -17.83
CA PRO A 2 13.86 -6.66 -19.04
C PRO A 2 12.33 -6.62 -19.07
N GLN A 3 11.74 -5.60 -19.69
CA GLN A 3 10.28 -5.48 -19.81
C GLN A 3 9.67 -6.64 -20.63
N SER A 4 10.40 -7.17 -21.62
CA SER A 4 9.97 -8.33 -22.40
C SER A 4 9.75 -9.56 -21.53
N LEU A 5 10.67 -9.83 -20.58
CA LEU A 5 10.55 -10.95 -19.65
C LEU A 5 9.38 -10.74 -18.66
N ASP A 6 9.22 -9.53 -18.10
CA ASP A 6 8.09 -9.22 -17.22
C ASP A 6 6.72 -9.39 -17.90
N ARG A 7 6.64 -8.98 -19.18
CA ARG A 7 5.45 -9.20 -20.01
C ARG A 7 5.19 -10.69 -20.22
N ALA A 8 6.19 -11.45 -20.65
CA ALA A 8 6.05 -12.89 -20.88
C ALA A 8 5.57 -13.64 -19.62
N ILE A 9 6.17 -13.36 -18.45
CA ILE A 9 5.76 -13.96 -17.17
C ILE A 9 4.30 -13.61 -16.86
N THR A 10 3.93 -12.35 -17.02
CA THR A 10 2.58 -11.89 -16.70
C THR A 10 1.54 -12.46 -17.66
N GLU A 11 1.83 -12.53 -18.96
CA GLU A 11 0.95 -13.14 -19.94
C GLU A 11 0.71 -14.62 -19.64
N ILE A 12 1.76 -15.38 -19.31
CA ILE A 12 1.63 -16.78 -18.90
C ILE A 12 0.73 -16.90 -17.67
N HIS A 13 0.94 -16.04 -16.65
CA HIS A 13 0.13 -16.06 -15.45
C HIS A 13 -1.35 -15.72 -15.70
N LEU A 14 -1.63 -14.73 -16.55
CA LEU A 14 -3.00 -14.31 -16.89
C LEU A 14 -3.72 -15.28 -17.86
N ARG A 15 -3.03 -16.28 -18.41
CA ARG A 15 -3.64 -17.37 -19.22
C ARG A 15 -4.36 -18.42 -18.36
N ASP A 16 -4.16 -18.44 -17.04
CA ASP A 16 -4.89 -19.35 -16.16
C ASP A 16 -6.39 -18.98 -16.11
N THR A 17 -7.17 -19.68 -16.94
CA THR A 17 -8.61 -19.50 -17.07
C THR A 17 -9.39 -19.98 -15.84
N THR A 18 -8.76 -20.69 -14.92
CA THR A 18 -9.38 -21.08 -13.64
C THR A 18 -9.36 -19.95 -12.62
N THR A 19 -8.51 -18.93 -12.83
CA THR A 19 -8.32 -17.80 -11.91
C THR A 19 -8.70 -16.46 -12.56
N TYR A 20 -8.48 -16.29 -13.87
CA TYR A 20 -8.72 -15.05 -14.59
C TYR A 20 -9.59 -15.24 -15.83
N ARG A 21 -10.35 -14.21 -16.18
CA ARG A 21 -11.03 -14.09 -17.48
C ARG A 21 -10.79 -12.71 -18.09
N ARG A 22 -11.02 -12.60 -19.41
CA ARG A 22 -11.12 -11.31 -20.09
C ARG A 22 -12.35 -10.54 -19.61
N ALA A 23 -12.22 -9.23 -19.52
CA ALA A 23 -13.28 -8.31 -19.17
C ALA A 23 -13.30 -7.09 -20.10
N THR A 24 -14.24 -6.18 -19.91
CA THR A 24 -14.35 -4.92 -20.67
C THR A 24 -14.39 -3.67 -19.80
N ALA A 25 -14.25 -2.51 -20.44
CA ALA A 25 -14.39 -1.21 -19.78
C ALA A 25 -15.82 -0.97 -19.27
N GLU A 26 -16.81 -1.47 -20.00
CA GLU A 26 -18.23 -1.38 -19.69
C GLU A 26 -18.57 -2.22 -18.46
N GLU A 27 -18.05 -3.45 -18.36
CA GLU A 27 -18.18 -4.28 -17.16
C GLU A 27 -17.58 -3.59 -15.93
N PHE A 28 -16.38 -3.02 -16.06
CA PHE A 28 -15.75 -2.25 -14.99
C PHE A 28 -16.64 -1.06 -14.54
N SER A 29 -17.14 -0.28 -15.50
CA SER A 29 -18.02 0.86 -15.23
C SER A 29 -19.31 0.44 -14.54
N SER A 30 -19.90 -0.68 -14.97
CA SER A 30 -21.09 -1.28 -14.35
C SER A 30 -20.85 -1.70 -12.91
N GLN A 31 -19.74 -2.40 -12.62
CA GLN A 31 -19.35 -2.78 -11.26
C GLN A 31 -19.18 -1.54 -10.35
N CYS A 32 -18.53 -0.50 -10.85
CA CYS A 32 -18.33 0.75 -10.09
C CYS A 32 -19.66 1.41 -9.72
N LYS A 33 -20.59 1.51 -10.69
CA LYS A 33 -21.92 2.09 -10.47
C LYS A 33 -22.71 1.26 -9.47
N ARG A 34 -22.67 -0.07 -9.59
CA ARG A 34 -23.35 -1.01 -8.69
C ARG A 34 -22.84 -0.88 -7.25
N LEU A 35 -21.52 -0.90 -7.05
CA LEU A 35 -20.91 -0.74 -5.73
C LEU A 35 -21.32 0.60 -5.09
N ASN A 36 -21.23 1.71 -5.83
CA ASN A 36 -21.64 3.02 -5.34
C ASN A 36 -23.13 3.04 -4.97
N HIS A 37 -23.99 2.44 -5.79
CA HIS A 37 -25.43 2.36 -5.51
C HIS A 37 -25.70 1.59 -4.21
N ILE A 38 -25.13 0.38 -4.06
CA ILE A 38 -25.33 -0.45 -2.87
C ILE A 38 -24.73 0.21 -1.62
N TRP A 39 -23.55 0.81 -1.72
CA TRP A 39 -22.95 1.57 -0.63
C TRP A 39 -23.87 2.69 -0.12
N MET A 40 -24.40 3.50 -1.04
CA MET A 40 -25.31 4.59 -0.67
C MET A 40 -26.62 4.05 -0.08
N LYS A 41 -27.19 2.99 -0.66
CA LYS A 41 -28.44 2.37 -0.19
C LYS A 41 -28.30 1.79 1.21
N GLU A 42 -27.31 0.92 1.41
CA GLU A 42 -27.10 0.22 2.68
C GLU A 42 -26.65 1.19 3.78
N GLY A 43 -25.79 2.15 3.43
CA GLY A 43 -25.31 3.16 4.37
C GLY A 43 -26.42 4.09 4.87
N LYS A 44 -27.26 4.63 3.97
CA LYS A 44 -28.41 5.46 4.35
C LYS A 44 -29.38 4.69 5.23
N SER A 45 -29.67 3.44 4.86
CA SER A 45 -30.57 2.58 5.61
C SER A 45 -30.02 2.14 6.97
N ALA A 46 -28.72 2.32 7.22
CA ALA A 46 -28.06 2.09 8.51
C ALA A 46 -27.92 3.39 9.33
N GLY A 47 -28.39 4.53 8.82
CA GLY A 47 -28.27 5.83 9.50
C GLY A 47 -26.88 6.46 9.44
N LEU A 48 -26.01 6.04 8.51
CA LEU A 48 -24.72 6.68 8.32
C LEU A 48 -24.88 8.10 7.73
N ASP A 49 -24.07 9.03 8.23
CA ASP A 49 -24.07 10.42 7.77
C ASP A 49 -23.83 10.56 6.26
N GLU A 50 -24.59 11.41 5.59
CA GLU A 50 -24.54 11.54 4.13
C GLU A 50 -23.21 12.12 3.63
N LYS A 51 -22.59 13.04 4.38
CA LYS A 51 -21.27 13.57 4.03
C LYS A 51 -20.21 12.48 4.11
N PHE A 52 -20.28 11.62 5.12
CA PHE A 52 -19.43 10.44 5.25
C PHE A 52 -19.61 9.48 4.07
N LEU A 53 -20.86 9.13 3.71
CA LEU A 53 -21.15 8.25 2.57
C LEU A 53 -20.58 8.82 1.25
N CYS A 54 -20.80 10.11 1.00
CA CYS A 54 -20.30 10.79 -0.19
C CYS A 54 -18.77 10.86 -0.22
N ARG A 55 -18.11 10.98 0.92
CA ARG A 55 -16.64 11.00 1.03
C ARG A 55 -16.01 9.66 0.62
N LEU A 56 -16.65 8.54 0.96
CA LEU A 56 -16.14 7.21 0.60
C LEU A 56 -16.54 6.77 -0.81
N ARG A 57 -17.62 7.32 -1.37
CA ARG A 57 -18.01 7.10 -2.77
C ARG A 57 -16.96 7.69 -3.72
N LEU A 58 -16.62 6.96 -4.78
CA LEU A 58 -15.76 7.43 -5.86
C LEU A 58 -16.55 7.53 -7.15
N ASP A 59 -16.76 8.74 -7.65
CA ASP A 59 -17.56 8.98 -8.88
C ASP A 59 -16.76 8.68 -10.16
N SER A 60 -15.43 8.69 -10.09
CA SER A 60 -14.54 8.38 -11.21
C SER A 60 -13.32 7.59 -10.73
N PRO A 61 -13.52 6.33 -10.30
CA PRO A 61 -12.44 5.51 -9.78
C PRO A 61 -11.46 5.13 -10.89
N SER A 62 -10.18 5.05 -10.55
CA SER A 62 -9.16 4.51 -11.43
C SER A 62 -9.31 2.99 -11.52
N CYS A 63 -9.32 2.41 -12.72
CA CYS A 63 -9.35 0.96 -12.84
C CYS A 63 -8.10 0.34 -12.18
N PRO A 64 -8.24 -0.61 -11.23
CA PRO A 64 -7.12 -1.31 -10.61
C PRO A 64 -6.13 -1.87 -11.66
N VAL A 65 -4.86 -2.02 -11.29
CA VAL A 65 -3.83 -2.51 -12.23
C VAL A 65 -3.07 -3.70 -11.69
N PHE A 66 -2.79 -4.63 -12.59
CA PHE A 66 -1.97 -5.79 -12.29
C PHE A 66 -0.48 -5.48 -12.45
N TYR A 67 0.32 -5.91 -11.50
CA TYR A 67 1.75 -6.03 -11.66
C TYR A 67 2.27 -7.26 -10.93
N SER A 68 3.37 -7.83 -11.44
CA SER A 68 4.01 -9.00 -10.86
C SER A 68 5.15 -8.60 -9.93
N LEU A 69 5.34 -9.34 -8.84
CA LEU A 69 6.58 -9.30 -8.06
C LEU A 69 7.24 -10.67 -8.10
N VAL A 70 8.38 -10.78 -8.77
CA VAL A 70 9.15 -12.03 -8.85
C VAL A 70 9.61 -12.46 -7.45
N LYS A 71 9.42 -13.74 -7.12
CA LYS A 71 9.89 -14.34 -5.86
C LYS A 71 11.39 -14.65 -5.97
N THR A 72 12.22 -13.61 -5.99
CA THR A 72 13.68 -13.71 -6.18
C THR A 72 14.40 -14.62 -5.19
N HIS A 73 13.86 -14.78 -3.98
CA HIS A 73 14.41 -15.69 -2.97
C HIS A 73 14.21 -17.18 -3.28
N LYS A 74 13.42 -17.53 -4.30
CA LYS A 74 13.23 -18.90 -4.79
C LYS A 74 14.16 -19.23 -5.98
N LEU A 75 14.97 -18.28 -6.43
CA LEU A 75 15.90 -18.45 -7.54
C LEU A 75 17.29 -18.74 -7.01
N ALA A 76 18.06 -19.57 -7.72
CA ALA A 76 19.48 -19.68 -7.43
C ALA A 76 20.20 -18.36 -7.83
N PRO A 77 21.35 -18.03 -7.21
CA PRO A 77 22.04 -16.75 -7.42
C PRO A 77 22.35 -16.42 -8.89
N ASP A 78 22.55 -17.43 -9.74
CA ASP A 78 23.05 -17.27 -11.12
C ASP A 78 21.95 -17.44 -12.20
N GLU A 79 20.70 -17.69 -11.80
CA GLU A 79 19.64 -18.15 -12.72
C GLU A 79 18.76 -17.04 -13.30
N LEU A 80 18.80 -15.81 -12.77
CA LEU A 80 17.76 -14.80 -13.06
C LEU A 80 17.71 -14.33 -14.54
N LEU A 81 18.79 -14.56 -15.29
CA LEU A 81 18.89 -14.21 -16.73
C LEU A 81 18.77 -15.43 -17.66
N SER A 82 18.96 -16.65 -17.16
CA SER A 82 18.85 -17.90 -17.92
C SER A 82 17.51 -18.62 -17.73
N THR A 83 16.73 -18.21 -16.73
CA THR A 83 15.45 -18.84 -16.37
C THR A 83 14.33 -18.44 -17.34
N SER A 84 13.60 -19.42 -17.84
CA SER A 84 12.44 -19.22 -18.70
C SER A 84 11.26 -18.54 -17.95
N ALA A 85 10.39 -17.83 -18.68
CA ALA A 85 9.30 -17.07 -18.05
C ALA A 85 8.30 -17.95 -17.26
N ASP A 86 8.11 -19.20 -17.66
CA ASP A 86 7.18 -20.17 -17.08
C ASP A 86 7.64 -20.77 -15.74
N THR A 87 8.95 -20.76 -15.47
CA THR A 87 9.51 -21.31 -14.23
C THR A 87 9.55 -20.27 -13.10
N LEU A 88 9.49 -18.98 -13.45
CA LEU A 88 9.52 -17.87 -12.50
C LEU A 88 8.23 -17.76 -11.69
N LYS A 89 8.33 -18.00 -10.38
CA LYS A 89 7.21 -17.78 -9.45
C LYS A 89 7.04 -16.29 -9.13
N ILE A 90 5.81 -15.80 -9.22
CA ILE A 90 5.46 -14.41 -8.92
C ILE A 90 4.50 -14.27 -7.73
N ARG A 91 4.38 -13.04 -7.21
CA ARG A 91 3.21 -12.58 -6.47
C ARG A 91 2.37 -11.70 -7.41
N PRO A 92 1.17 -12.14 -7.80
CA PRO A 92 0.28 -11.34 -8.65
C PRO A 92 -0.38 -10.25 -7.80
N ILE A 93 -0.04 -8.98 -8.01
CA ILE A 93 -0.61 -7.88 -7.23
C ILE A 93 -1.60 -7.09 -8.09
N ILE A 94 -2.80 -6.88 -7.56
CA ILE A 94 -3.81 -5.98 -8.12
C ILE A 94 -3.84 -4.72 -7.27
N SER A 95 -3.31 -3.63 -7.81
CA SER A 95 -3.28 -2.33 -7.13
C SER A 95 -4.66 -1.69 -7.14
N CYS A 96 -5.37 -1.77 -6.01
CA CYS A 96 -6.69 -1.15 -5.85
C CYS A 96 -6.63 0.33 -5.43
N VAL A 97 -5.45 0.96 -5.43
CA VAL A 97 -5.28 2.37 -5.04
C VAL A 97 -6.06 3.29 -5.97
N GLY A 98 -6.97 4.09 -5.40
CA GLY A 98 -7.88 4.94 -6.16
C GLY A 98 -8.93 4.17 -6.96
N GLY A 99 -9.03 2.86 -6.78
CA GLY A 99 -10.03 1.99 -7.39
C GLY A 99 -11.38 2.04 -6.69
N PRO A 100 -12.42 1.43 -7.26
CA PRO A 100 -13.80 1.59 -6.80
C PRO A 100 -14.00 1.16 -5.33
N THR A 101 -13.25 0.16 -4.88
CA THR A 101 -13.35 -0.38 -3.53
C THR A 101 -12.45 0.30 -2.52
N ASP A 102 -11.50 1.18 -2.91
CA ASP A 102 -10.41 1.62 -2.02
C ASP A 102 -10.91 2.18 -0.68
N ARG A 103 -11.80 3.18 -0.74
CA ARG A 103 -12.32 3.90 0.43
C ARG A 103 -13.38 3.10 1.19
N ILE A 104 -14.28 2.43 0.48
CA ILE A 104 -15.34 1.62 1.10
C ILE A 104 -14.74 0.41 1.81
N SER A 105 -13.82 -0.31 1.16
CA SER A 105 -13.14 -1.47 1.75
C SER A 105 -12.21 -1.08 2.91
N TRP A 106 -11.67 0.14 2.94
CA TRP A 106 -10.96 0.67 4.11
C TRP A 106 -11.88 0.72 5.34
N PHE A 107 -13.06 1.33 5.19
CA PHE A 107 -14.02 1.45 6.29
C PHE A 107 -14.51 0.08 6.76
N LEU A 108 -14.89 -0.80 5.84
CA LEU A 108 -15.29 -2.18 6.18
C LEU A 108 -14.16 -2.94 6.88
N ASN A 109 -12.90 -2.73 6.48
CA ASN A 109 -11.75 -3.35 7.13
C ASN A 109 -11.55 -2.82 8.57
N CYS A 110 -11.86 -1.56 8.87
CA CYS A 110 -11.86 -1.04 10.24
C CYS A 110 -12.86 -1.80 11.14
N ILE A 111 -13.97 -2.30 10.59
CA ILE A 111 -14.93 -3.14 11.30
C ILE A 111 -14.36 -4.54 11.47
N VAL A 112 -14.16 -5.26 10.37
CA VAL A 112 -13.89 -6.71 10.42
C VAL A 112 -12.49 -7.07 10.92
N SER A 113 -11.51 -6.17 10.86
CA SER A 113 -10.16 -6.46 11.38
C SER A 113 -10.11 -6.61 12.90
N GLN A 114 -11.12 -6.11 13.63
CA GLN A 114 -11.27 -6.33 15.07
C GLN A 114 -11.44 -7.82 15.41
N LEU A 115 -12.03 -8.61 14.50
CA LEU A 115 -12.22 -10.05 14.63
C LEU A 115 -10.90 -10.82 14.69
N LEU A 116 -9.80 -10.26 14.18
CA LEU A 116 -8.49 -10.93 14.19
C LEU A 116 -8.00 -11.24 15.60
N THR A 117 -8.37 -10.41 16.58
CA THR A 117 -8.06 -10.64 18.00
C THR A 117 -8.80 -11.83 18.60
N LYS A 118 -9.85 -12.31 17.93
CA LYS A 118 -10.70 -13.42 18.36
C LYS A 118 -10.29 -14.76 17.73
N VAL A 119 -9.30 -14.76 16.82
CA VAL A 119 -8.78 -15.98 16.19
C VAL A 119 -7.63 -16.53 17.05
N PRO A 120 -7.80 -17.69 17.73
CA PRO A 120 -6.83 -18.15 18.74
C PRO A 120 -5.43 -18.45 18.18
N SER A 121 -5.36 -18.99 16.97
CA SER A 121 -4.08 -19.32 16.32
C SER A 121 -3.34 -18.10 15.78
N HIS A 122 -4.01 -16.95 15.67
CA HIS A 122 -3.49 -15.83 14.91
C HIS A 122 -2.33 -15.15 15.63
N LEU A 123 -1.18 -15.12 14.97
CA LEU A 123 -0.02 -14.35 15.38
C LEU A 123 -0.03 -12.97 14.72
N SER A 124 0.02 -11.94 15.55
CA SER A 124 0.16 -10.56 15.10
C SER A 124 1.62 -10.20 14.76
N ASN A 125 2.58 -10.81 15.44
CA ASN A 125 4.01 -10.56 15.26
C ASN A 125 4.87 -11.64 15.92
N THR A 126 6.17 -11.65 15.59
CA THR A 126 7.14 -12.62 16.12
C THR A 126 7.31 -12.59 17.66
N ASN A 127 7.01 -11.49 18.36
CA ASN A 127 7.16 -11.48 19.82
C ASN A 127 6.09 -12.33 20.50
N GLN A 128 4.85 -12.27 20.01
CA GLN A 128 3.75 -13.12 20.50
C GLN A 128 4.13 -14.59 20.33
N PHE A 129 4.76 -14.94 19.22
CA PHE A 129 5.29 -16.29 18.99
C PHE A 129 6.37 -16.68 20.01
N LEU A 130 7.35 -15.80 20.27
CA LEU A 130 8.40 -16.07 21.27
C LEU A 130 7.84 -16.20 22.70
N GLU A 131 6.79 -15.44 23.05
CA GLU A 131 6.11 -15.56 24.34
C GLU A 131 5.39 -16.90 24.48
N GLN A 132 4.69 -17.35 23.43
CA GLN A 132 4.07 -18.68 23.41
C GLN A 132 5.12 -19.79 23.53
N LEU A 133 6.25 -19.70 22.80
CA LEU A 133 7.33 -20.67 22.88
C LEU A 133 7.98 -20.77 24.27
N ARG A 134 8.17 -19.65 24.97
CA ARG A 134 8.80 -19.65 26.32
C ARG A 134 7.98 -20.40 27.36
N ASN A 135 6.67 -20.44 27.19
CA ASN A 135 5.75 -21.13 28.10
C ASN A 135 5.55 -22.61 27.75
N LEU A 136 6.15 -23.07 26.65
CA LEU A 136 5.98 -24.42 26.14
C LEU A 136 6.88 -25.41 26.91
N ARG A 137 6.30 -26.49 27.41
CA ARG A 137 7.02 -27.62 28.01
C ARG A 137 7.01 -28.78 27.03
N LEU A 138 8.18 -29.22 26.61
CA LEU A 138 8.33 -30.24 25.57
C LEU A 138 8.89 -31.54 26.13
N GLY A 139 8.23 -32.66 25.79
CA GLY A 139 8.74 -34.01 26.02
C GLY A 139 9.79 -34.39 24.98
N SER A 140 10.50 -35.49 25.22
CA SER A 140 11.56 -35.98 24.32
C SER A 140 11.04 -36.52 22.97
N SER A 141 9.75 -36.87 22.87
CA SER A 141 9.13 -37.43 21.67
C SER A 141 8.40 -36.42 20.77
N CYS A 142 8.41 -35.12 21.13
CA CYS A 142 7.62 -34.13 20.41
C CYS A 142 8.11 -33.93 18.97
N ALA A 143 7.18 -33.69 18.05
CA ALA A 143 7.49 -33.31 16.68
C ALA A 143 7.22 -31.82 16.48
N ILE A 144 8.11 -31.15 15.73
CA ILE A 144 8.04 -29.71 15.47
C ILE A 144 8.23 -29.51 13.97
N GLU A 145 7.22 -28.94 13.34
CA GLU A 145 7.22 -28.67 11.90
C GLU A 145 6.61 -27.29 11.64
N SER A 146 6.91 -26.74 10.47
CA SER A 146 6.19 -25.57 9.96
C SER A 146 5.45 -25.94 8.69
N PHE A 147 4.23 -25.46 8.54
CA PHE A 147 3.46 -25.63 7.30
C PHE A 147 3.34 -24.30 6.55
N ASP A 148 3.51 -24.34 5.23
CA ASP A 148 3.36 -23.20 4.33
C ASP A 148 2.12 -23.41 3.44
N VAL A 149 1.18 -22.46 3.48
CA VAL A 149 0.01 -22.52 2.62
C VAL A 149 0.35 -22.08 1.20
N THR A 150 0.24 -23.00 0.24
CA THR A 150 0.57 -22.73 -1.15
C THR A 150 -0.41 -21.71 -1.75
N SER A 151 0.12 -20.54 -2.12
CA SER A 151 -0.60 -19.49 -2.85
C SER A 151 -1.95 -19.12 -2.21
N LEU A 152 -1.96 -18.95 -0.89
CA LEU A 152 -3.15 -18.71 -0.04
C LEU A 152 -4.22 -17.87 -0.72
N TYR A 153 -3.93 -16.60 -1.03
CA TYR A 153 -4.93 -15.66 -1.55
C TYR A 153 -5.60 -16.12 -2.85
N THR A 154 -4.84 -16.64 -3.82
CA THR A 154 -5.41 -17.05 -5.12
C THR A 154 -6.24 -18.33 -5.05
N ASN A 155 -6.04 -19.12 -3.98
CA ASN A 155 -6.71 -20.40 -3.78
C ASN A 155 -7.96 -20.32 -2.88
N ILE A 156 -8.17 -19.21 -2.16
CA ILE A 156 -9.37 -19.01 -1.36
C ILE A 156 -10.56 -18.62 -2.24
N GLN A 157 -11.63 -19.40 -2.22
CA GLN A 157 -12.89 -19.03 -2.87
C GLN A 157 -13.60 -17.91 -2.10
N ASN A 158 -14.16 -16.93 -2.81
CA ASN A 158 -14.81 -15.77 -2.21
C ASN A 158 -16.00 -16.19 -1.33
N GLU A 159 -16.78 -17.16 -1.77
CA GLU A 159 -17.93 -17.70 -1.05
C GLU A 159 -17.50 -18.37 0.26
N GLN A 160 -16.42 -19.15 0.25
CA GLN A 160 -15.89 -19.79 1.46
C GLN A 160 -15.32 -18.75 2.44
N ALA A 161 -14.66 -17.70 1.94
CA ALA A 161 -14.18 -16.60 2.77
C ALA A 161 -15.33 -15.80 3.41
N LEU A 162 -16.39 -15.52 2.64
CA LEU A 162 -17.59 -14.85 3.14
C LEU A 162 -18.31 -15.72 4.17
N GLN A 163 -18.37 -17.03 3.97
CA GLN A 163 -18.97 -17.96 4.92
C GLN A 163 -18.20 -17.95 6.25
N ALA A 164 -16.87 -18.07 6.20
CA ALA A 164 -16.04 -18.02 7.41
C ALA A 164 -16.15 -16.66 8.15
N LEU A 165 -16.22 -15.56 7.41
CA LEU A 165 -16.47 -14.24 8.00
C LEU A 165 -17.85 -14.15 8.67
N SER A 166 -18.88 -14.70 8.01
CA SER A 166 -20.25 -14.72 8.55
C SER A 166 -20.31 -15.45 9.88
N GLU A 167 -19.66 -16.63 9.98
CA GLU A 167 -19.57 -17.42 11.22
C GLU A 167 -18.80 -16.68 12.33
N MET A 168 -17.74 -15.95 11.98
CA MET A 168 -17.01 -15.10 12.94
C MET A 168 -17.87 -13.94 13.44
N LEU A 169 -18.66 -13.32 12.57
CA LEU A 169 -19.59 -12.25 12.95
C LEU A 169 -20.76 -12.77 13.80
N ASP A 170 -21.22 -14.01 13.59
CA ASP A 170 -22.22 -14.63 14.47
C ASP A 170 -21.69 -14.81 15.89
N ARG A 171 -20.44 -15.28 16.01
CA ARG A 171 -19.80 -15.54 17.32
C ARG A 171 -19.36 -14.28 18.04
N HIS A 172 -18.81 -13.31 17.32
CA HIS A 172 -18.09 -12.17 17.91
C HIS A 172 -18.60 -10.80 17.45
N GLY A 173 -19.66 -10.74 16.64
CA GLY A 173 -20.16 -9.48 16.09
C GLY A 173 -20.68 -8.49 17.13
N ARG A 174 -21.04 -8.96 18.33
CA ARG A 174 -21.44 -8.12 19.47
C ARG A 174 -20.26 -7.46 20.18
N ASP A 175 -19.05 -7.99 20.00
CA ASP A 175 -17.84 -7.52 20.67
C ASP A 175 -17.06 -6.47 19.85
N ILE A 176 -17.54 -6.11 18.66
CA ILE A 176 -16.84 -5.24 17.72
C ILE A 176 -17.67 -4.00 17.40
N GLU A 177 -16.99 -2.89 17.12
CA GLU A 177 -17.64 -1.67 16.65
C GLU A 177 -18.02 -1.82 15.16
N THR A 178 -19.32 -1.75 14.87
CA THR A 178 -19.89 -1.89 13.52
C THR A 178 -20.37 -0.58 12.92
N PHE A 179 -20.31 0.52 13.67
CA PHE A 179 -20.78 1.85 13.29
C PHE A 179 -22.24 1.84 12.81
N GLY A 180 -23.09 1.05 13.45
CA GLY A 180 -24.51 0.91 13.12
C GLY A 180 -24.82 -0.05 11.95
N LEU A 181 -23.81 -0.63 11.31
CA LEU A 181 -24.05 -1.65 10.28
C LEU A 181 -24.38 -3.01 10.90
N GLY A 182 -25.59 -3.50 10.65
CA GLY A 182 -25.93 -4.89 10.97
C GLY A 182 -25.15 -5.90 10.12
N LYS A 183 -24.98 -7.14 10.62
CA LYS A 183 -24.27 -8.24 9.95
C LYS A 183 -24.65 -8.38 8.47
N ALA A 184 -25.94 -8.40 8.15
CA ALA A 184 -26.41 -8.56 6.77
C ALA A 184 -25.90 -7.47 5.82
N ARG A 185 -25.79 -6.22 6.30
CA ARG A 185 -25.27 -5.09 5.52
C ARG A 185 -23.76 -5.20 5.35
N ILE A 186 -23.03 -5.56 6.42
CA ILE A 186 -21.58 -5.80 6.37
C ILE A 186 -21.27 -6.86 5.31
N MET A 187 -21.97 -8.00 5.37
CA MET A 187 -21.80 -9.11 4.42
C MET A 187 -22.13 -8.70 2.99
N THR A 188 -23.22 -7.95 2.77
CA THR A 188 -23.59 -7.41 1.45
C THR A 188 -22.49 -6.50 0.91
N LEU A 189 -22.02 -5.54 1.69
CA LEU A 189 -21.01 -4.57 1.25
C LEU A 189 -19.64 -5.22 0.97
N ILE A 190 -19.23 -6.19 1.78
CA ILE A 190 -17.99 -6.95 1.55
C ILE A 190 -18.12 -7.81 0.29
N LYS A 191 -19.26 -8.48 0.07
CA LYS A 191 -19.53 -9.23 -1.16
C LYS A 191 -19.45 -8.33 -2.40
N GLU A 192 -20.03 -7.14 -2.36
CA GLU A 192 -19.94 -6.17 -3.46
C GLU A 192 -18.50 -5.68 -3.68
N CYS A 193 -17.71 -5.51 -2.61
CA CYS A 193 -16.29 -5.18 -2.75
C CYS A 193 -15.51 -6.32 -3.41
N LEU A 194 -15.74 -7.58 -3.04
CA LEU A 194 -15.10 -8.75 -3.66
C LEU A 194 -15.53 -8.92 -5.13
N GLY A 195 -16.77 -8.56 -5.46
CA GLY A 195 -17.27 -8.55 -6.83
C GLY A 195 -16.63 -7.47 -7.72
N CYS A 196 -16.00 -6.44 -7.14
CA CYS A 196 -15.27 -5.41 -7.87
C CYS A 196 -13.80 -5.80 -8.07
N ASN A 197 -13.60 -6.82 -8.90
CA ASN A 197 -12.34 -7.52 -9.15
C ASN A 197 -11.79 -7.33 -10.57
N ILE A 198 -12.34 -6.38 -11.33
CA ILE A 198 -11.82 -6.03 -12.66
C ILE A 198 -10.58 -5.15 -12.55
N PHE A 199 -9.55 -5.48 -13.31
CA PHE A 199 -8.29 -4.76 -13.37
C PHE A 199 -7.79 -4.65 -14.82
N LYS A 200 -6.81 -3.77 -15.02
CA LYS A 200 -6.09 -3.59 -16.27
C LYS A 200 -4.71 -4.19 -16.23
N TRP A 201 -4.29 -4.70 -17.38
CA TRP A 201 -2.91 -5.00 -17.68
C TRP A 201 -2.63 -4.77 -19.17
N SER A 202 -1.60 -3.97 -19.45
CA SER A 202 -1.15 -3.66 -20.82
C SER A 202 -2.29 -3.22 -21.76
N GLY A 203 -3.13 -2.31 -21.27
CA GLY A 203 -4.26 -1.73 -22.02
C GLY A 203 -5.53 -2.58 -22.01
N ALA A 204 -5.46 -3.83 -21.56
CA ALA A 204 -6.58 -4.74 -21.62
C ALA A 204 -7.19 -5.04 -20.24
N TYR A 205 -8.48 -5.37 -20.22
CA TYR A 205 -9.25 -5.62 -19.00
C TYR A 205 -9.35 -7.11 -18.70
N TYR A 206 -9.23 -7.44 -17.42
CA TYR A 206 -9.31 -8.78 -16.88
C TYR A 206 -10.13 -8.76 -15.58
N SER A 207 -10.71 -9.90 -15.23
CA SER A 207 -11.41 -10.13 -13.96
C SER A 207 -10.80 -11.33 -13.26
N GLN A 208 -10.51 -11.22 -11.97
CA GLN A 208 -10.08 -12.36 -11.15
C GLN A 208 -11.29 -13.14 -10.64
N ILE A 209 -11.62 -14.27 -11.25
CA ILE A 209 -12.84 -15.04 -10.97
C ILE A 209 -12.70 -16.02 -9.79
N ARG A 210 -11.47 -16.34 -9.37
CA ARG A 210 -11.19 -17.14 -8.17
C ARG A 210 -10.06 -16.50 -7.37
N GLY A 211 -10.13 -16.60 -6.05
CA GLY A 211 -9.13 -16.05 -5.17
C GLY A 211 -9.45 -14.65 -4.70
N LEU A 212 -8.89 -14.31 -3.55
CA LEU A 212 -8.82 -12.96 -3.03
C LEU A 212 -7.72 -12.19 -3.78
N ALA A 213 -8.03 -10.99 -4.27
CA ALA A 213 -7.07 -10.15 -4.96
C ALA A 213 -5.97 -9.65 -4.00
N MET A 214 -4.71 -10.02 -4.25
CA MET A 214 -3.59 -9.50 -3.48
C MET A 214 -3.45 -8.00 -3.75
N GLY A 215 -3.76 -7.17 -2.77
CA GLY A 215 -3.80 -5.71 -2.90
C GLY A 215 -5.17 -5.11 -2.57
N GLN A 216 -6.21 -5.95 -2.45
CA GLN A 216 -7.47 -5.54 -1.84
C GLN A 216 -7.34 -5.49 -0.31
N ARG A 217 -7.88 -4.43 0.32
CA ARG A 217 -7.74 -4.19 1.77
C ARG A 217 -8.38 -5.28 2.64
N LEU A 218 -9.48 -5.88 2.17
CA LEU A 218 -10.22 -6.92 2.87
C LEU A 218 -9.58 -8.31 2.73
N ALA A 219 -8.67 -8.51 1.77
CA ALA A 219 -8.12 -9.85 1.50
C ALA A 219 -7.40 -10.46 2.73
N PRO A 220 -6.55 -9.74 3.49
CA PRO A 220 -5.87 -10.34 4.64
C PRO A 220 -6.81 -10.82 5.74
N VAL A 221 -7.80 -10.00 6.13
CA VAL A 221 -8.75 -10.38 7.18
C VAL A 221 -9.64 -11.54 6.76
N LEU A 222 -10.08 -11.57 5.51
CA LEU A 222 -10.85 -12.67 4.95
C LEU A 222 -10.04 -13.96 4.89
N ALA A 223 -8.76 -13.88 4.50
CA ALA A 223 -7.87 -15.03 4.49
C ALA A 223 -7.63 -15.60 5.89
N ILE A 224 -7.47 -14.74 6.91
CA ILE A 224 -7.30 -15.19 8.30
C ILE A 224 -8.60 -15.82 8.84
N CYS A 225 -9.78 -15.24 8.56
CA CYS A 225 -11.06 -15.84 8.95
C CYS A 225 -11.26 -17.21 8.29
N PHE A 226 -10.98 -17.30 6.98
CA PHE A 226 -11.05 -18.57 6.27
C PHE A 226 -10.10 -19.62 6.86
N MET A 227 -8.85 -19.26 7.10
CA MET A 227 -7.88 -20.18 7.71
C MET A 227 -8.27 -20.57 9.15
N SER A 228 -8.95 -19.69 9.90
CA SER A 228 -9.49 -20.01 11.23
C SER A 228 -10.48 -21.16 11.21
N ARG A 229 -11.21 -21.34 10.10
CA ARG A 229 -12.09 -22.48 9.89
C ARG A 229 -11.32 -23.73 9.46
N ILE A 230 -10.30 -23.57 8.60
CA ILE A 230 -9.47 -24.69 8.13
C ILE A 230 -8.68 -25.36 9.27
N GLU A 231 -8.23 -24.57 10.25
CA GLU A 231 -7.43 -25.07 11.37
C GLU A 231 -8.26 -25.67 12.51
N GLU A 232 -9.59 -25.45 12.55
CA GLU A 232 -10.46 -25.88 13.64
C GLU A 232 -10.38 -27.40 13.95
N PRO A 233 -10.39 -28.30 12.95
CA PRO A 233 -10.24 -29.74 13.22
C PRO A 233 -8.87 -30.12 13.79
N VAL A 234 -7.81 -29.36 13.47
CA VAL A 234 -6.48 -29.58 14.05
C VAL A 234 -6.42 -29.05 15.48
N LEU A 235 -7.00 -27.87 15.74
CA LEU A 235 -7.10 -27.32 17.08
C LEU A 235 -7.90 -28.24 18.02
N ALA A 236 -8.95 -28.90 17.52
CA ALA A 236 -9.73 -29.87 18.28
C ALA A 236 -8.91 -31.09 18.74
N ARG A 237 -7.80 -31.42 18.05
CA ARG A 237 -6.87 -32.48 18.45
C ARG A 237 -5.91 -32.06 19.56
N SER A 238 -5.94 -30.78 19.96
CA SER A 238 -5.11 -30.23 21.03
C SER A 238 -3.61 -30.45 20.85
N PRO A 239 -3.01 -30.01 19.71
CA PRO A 239 -1.56 -30.01 19.58
C PRO A 239 -0.94 -29.22 20.73
N LEU A 240 0.28 -29.61 21.13
CA LEU A 240 1.02 -28.92 22.20
C LEU A 240 1.16 -27.42 21.92
N MET A 241 1.30 -27.06 20.65
CA MET A 241 1.22 -25.67 20.19
C MET A 241 0.77 -25.63 18.73
N TYR A 242 -0.11 -24.68 18.40
CA TYR A 242 -0.40 -24.30 17.02
C TYR A 242 -0.55 -22.79 16.94
N CYS A 243 0.16 -22.18 15.99
CA CYS A 243 0.05 -20.75 15.74
C CYS A 243 0.36 -20.45 14.27
N ARG A 244 -0.17 -19.33 13.77
CA ARG A 244 -0.10 -18.99 12.36
C ARG A 244 0.05 -17.49 12.13
N TYR A 245 1.02 -17.14 11.32
CA TYR A 245 1.22 -15.80 10.79
C TYR A 245 0.84 -15.78 9.31
N ILE A 246 -0.42 -15.40 9.04
CA ILE A 246 -1.00 -15.41 7.68
C ILE A 246 -0.94 -16.81 7.04
N ASP A 247 0.05 -17.08 6.19
CA ASP A 247 0.29 -18.33 5.44
C ASP A 247 1.31 -19.27 6.13
N ASP A 248 2.11 -18.76 7.06
CA ASP A 248 3.12 -19.53 7.78
C ASP A 248 2.54 -20.13 9.08
N CYS A 249 2.37 -21.44 9.15
CA CYS A 249 1.94 -22.17 10.34
C CYS A 249 3.14 -22.75 11.09
N PHE A 250 3.09 -22.74 12.42
CA PHE A 250 4.02 -23.45 13.30
C PHE A 250 3.22 -24.37 14.21
N ILE A 251 3.62 -25.63 14.26
CA ILE A 251 2.91 -26.67 14.98
C ILE A 251 3.89 -27.54 15.79
N VAL A 252 3.46 -27.90 17.00
CA VAL A 252 4.14 -28.85 17.86
C VAL A 252 3.14 -29.88 18.34
N THR A 253 3.46 -31.15 18.17
CA THR A 253 2.64 -32.29 18.59
C THR A 253 3.42 -33.20 19.51
N SER A 254 2.71 -34.08 20.23
CA SER A 254 3.35 -34.98 21.20
C SER A 254 4.15 -36.09 20.53
N THR A 255 3.78 -36.43 19.29
CA THR A 255 4.42 -37.46 18.46
C THR A 255 4.44 -37.06 16.98
N GLN A 256 5.33 -37.68 16.21
CA GLN A 256 5.34 -37.53 14.74
C GLN A 256 4.07 -38.07 14.08
N SER A 257 3.48 -39.14 14.59
CA SER A 257 2.22 -39.69 14.04
C SER A 257 1.06 -38.69 14.16
N GLU A 258 0.98 -37.96 15.28
CA GLU A 258 0.00 -36.90 15.45
C GLU A 258 0.28 -35.71 14.51
N MET A 259 1.55 -35.39 14.26
CA MET A 259 1.96 -34.36 13.28
C MET A 259 1.48 -34.72 11.87
N ASP A 260 1.74 -35.95 11.45
CA ASP A 260 1.36 -36.46 10.13
C ASP A 260 -0.16 -36.44 9.95
N GLU A 261 -0.91 -36.79 10.99
CA GLU A 261 -2.37 -36.73 11.00
C GLU A 261 -2.90 -35.28 10.91
N CYS A 262 -2.30 -34.35 11.66
CA CYS A 262 -2.66 -32.93 11.57
C CYS A 262 -2.39 -32.38 10.16
N PHE A 263 -1.26 -32.75 9.55
CA PHE A 263 -0.90 -32.37 8.19
C PHE A 263 -1.87 -32.93 7.15
N ARG A 264 -2.29 -34.19 7.30
CA ARG A 264 -3.29 -34.86 6.46
C ARG A 264 -4.64 -34.14 6.55
N ILE A 265 -5.15 -33.96 7.77
CA ILE A 265 -6.43 -33.30 8.03
C ILE A 265 -6.49 -31.91 7.39
N MET A 266 -5.47 -31.07 7.59
CA MET A 266 -5.44 -29.72 7.01
C MET A 266 -5.48 -29.72 5.49
N ASN A 267 -4.82 -30.69 4.83
CA ASN A 267 -4.82 -30.83 3.38
C ASN A 267 -6.12 -31.40 2.81
N GLU A 268 -7.04 -31.89 3.65
CA GLU A 268 -8.35 -32.42 3.24
C GLU A 268 -9.49 -31.41 3.40
N GLN A 269 -9.28 -30.30 4.11
CA GLN A 269 -10.34 -29.34 4.42
C GLN A 269 -10.84 -28.53 3.23
N SER A 270 -10.08 -28.47 2.12
CA SER A 270 -10.43 -27.66 0.96
C SER A 270 -9.90 -28.27 -0.33
N GLN A 271 -10.68 -28.12 -1.40
CA GLN A 271 -10.29 -28.56 -2.73
C GLN A 271 -9.04 -27.84 -3.26
N TYR A 272 -8.87 -26.55 -2.92
CA TYR A 272 -7.86 -25.67 -3.54
C TYR A 272 -6.72 -25.27 -2.60
N ILE A 273 -6.90 -25.43 -1.29
CA ILE A 273 -5.84 -25.09 -0.31
C ILE A 273 -5.00 -26.33 -0.07
N ARG A 274 -3.69 -26.17 -0.28
CA ARG A 274 -2.69 -27.19 -0.04
C ARG A 274 -1.59 -26.61 0.82
N LEU A 275 -1.10 -27.40 1.75
CA LEU A 275 -0.01 -27.05 2.64
C LEU A 275 1.19 -27.92 2.30
N THR A 276 2.37 -27.31 2.28
CA THR A 276 3.65 -28.03 2.32
C THR A 276 4.22 -27.98 3.71
N ARG A 277 5.06 -28.94 4.08
CA ARG A 277 5.71 -28.97 5.40
C ARG A 277 7.22 -28.83 5.29
N GLU A 278 7.80 -28.08 6.19
CA GLU A 278 9.24 -28.03 6.42
C GLU A 278 9.55 -28.72 7.76
N ILE A 279 10.53 -29.61 7.72
CA ILE A 279 11.06 -30.33 8.87
C ILE A 279 12.40 -29.71 9.31
N PRO A 280 12.80 -29.87 10.58
CA PRO A 280 14.08 -29.38 11.06
C PRO A 280 15.26 -29.91 10.23
N LYS A 281 16.22 -29.04 9.92
CA LYS A 281 17.49 -29.40 9.28
C LYS A 281 18.62 -29.05 10.22
N ASP A 282 19.54 -29.98 10.48
CA ASP A 282 20.58 -29.84 11.50
C ASP A 282 20.00 -29.43 12.87
N ASP A 283 18.85 -30.03 13.22
CA ASP A 283 18.00 -29.70 14.39
C ASP A 283 17.39 -28.29 14.43
N TRP A 284 17.54 -27.48 13.38
CA TRP A 284 16.99 -26.13 13.32
C TRP A 284 15.82 -26.04 12.33
N LEU A 285 14.69 -25.54 12.80
CA LEU A 285 13.53 -25.21 11.99
C LEU A 285 13.43 -23.70 11.79
N PRO A 286 13.49 -23.19 10.54
CA PRO A 286 13.15 -21.80 10.25
C PRO A 286 11.66 -21.52 10.45
N TYR A 287 11.33 -20.43 11.15
CA TYR A 287 9.97 -19.89 11.20
C TYR A 287 10.01 -18.37 11.38
N LEU A 288 9.32 -17.63 10.50
CA LEU A 288 9.39 -16.16 10.43
C LEU A 288 10.85 -15.65 10.36
N ASN A 289 11.23 -14.80 11.33
CA ASN A 289 12.58 -14.24 11.47
C ASN A 289 13.41 -15.02 12.51
N THR A 290 13.05 -16.28 12.80
CA THR A 290 13.69 -17.10 13.83
C THR A 290 14.07 -18.48 13.29
N GLN A 291 15.02 -19.11 13.97
CA GLN A 291 15.29 -20.54 13.87
C GLN A 291 15.11 -21.14 15.26
N ILE A 292 14.41 -22.26 15.31
CA ILE A 292 14.04 -22.95 16.54
C ILE A 292 14.75 -24.30 16.57
N LYS A 293 15.39 -24.61 17.69
CA LYS A 293 15.95 -25.93 18.00
C LYS A 293 15.43 -26.37 19.34
N VAL A 294 15.06 -27.64 19.47
CA VAL A 294 14.68 -28.22 20.76
C VAL A 294 15.72 -29.25 21.16
N SER A 295 16.23 -29.12 22.39
CA SER A 295 17.27 -29.99 22.91
C SER A 295 16.98 -30.27 24.38
N SER A 296 16.79 -31.55 24.71
CA SER A 296 16.47 -31.98 26.08
C SER A 296 15.25 -31.25 26.69
N GLY A 297 14.22 -31.01 25.88
CA GLY A 297 13.01 -30.29 26.30
C GLY A 297 13.16 -28.76 26.40
N ILE A 298 14.35 -28.22 26.12
CA ILE A 298 14.63 -26.78 26.14
C ILE A 298 14.56 -26.22 24.71
N VAL A 299 13.83 -25.12 24.54
CA VAL A 299 13.71 -24.40 23.27
C VAL A 299 14.84 -23.37 23.14
N HIS A 300 15.66 -23.54 22.11
CA HIS A 300 16.67 -22.59 21.69
C HIS A 300 16.16 -21.81 20.47
N VAL A 301 16.34 -20.49 20.49
CA VAL A 301 15.91 -19.62 19.39
C VAL A 301 17.09 -18.76 18.97
N LYS A 302 17.28 -18.60 17.65
CA LYS A 302 18.24 -17.66 17.10
C LYS A 302 17.63 -16.81 15.99
N TRP A 303 18.19 -15.61 15.79
CA TRP A 303 17.74 -14.70 14.75
C TRP A 303 18.08 -15.26 13.36
N TYR A 304 17.05 -15.53 12.57
CA TYR A 304 17.18 -16.12 11.25
C TYR A 304 16.95 -15.09 10.15
N ARG A 305 17.77 -15.19 9.11
CA ARG A 305 17.65 -14.43 7.87
C ARG A 305 17.82 -15.40 6.72
N LYS A 306 16.93 -15.33 5.72
CA LYS A 306 17.03 -16.18 4.52
C LYS A 306 18.40 -16.00 3.87
N ARG A 307 18.96 -17.08 3.32
CA ARG A 307 20.27 -17.09 2.64
C ARG A 307 20.41 -16.01 1.55
N SER A 308 19.30 -15.67 0.89
CA SER A 308 19.25 -14.61 -0.14
C SER A 308 19.31 -13.18 0.41
N SER A 309 19.20 -12.98 1.72
CA SER A 309 19.32 -11.67 2.35
C SER A 309 20.72 -11.11 2.16
N LYS A 310 20.83 -9.95 1.51
CA LYS A 310 22.09 -9.20 1.37
C LYS A 310 22.43 -8.36 2.61
N ASN A 311 21.57 -8.35 3.63
CA ASN A 311 21.77 -7.60 4.88
C ASN A 311 22.05 -6.11 4.68
N ILE A 312 21.44 -5.54 3.64
CA ILE A 312 21.58 -4.13 3.30
C ILE A 312 20.72 -3.30 4.24
N LEU A 313 21.35 -2.36 4.92
CA LEU A 313 20.71 -1.35 5.77
C LEU A 313 20.95 0.04 5.18
N ILE A 314 20.46 1.07 5.87
CA ILE A 314 20.87 2.45 5.58
C ILE A 314 22.38 2.54 5.83
N HIS A 315 23.19 2.73 4.78
CA HIS A 315 24.64 2.83 4.91
C HIS A 315 25.05 4.05 5.76
N ALA A 316 26.16 3.93 6.51
CA ALA A 316 26.62 4.98 7.44
C ALA A 316 26.89 6.34 6.75
N THR A 317 27.39 6.29 5.51
CA THR A 317 27.68 7.48 4.68
C THR A 317 26.46 8.03 3.93
N SER A 318 25.28 7.42 4.08
CA SER A 318 24.09 7.89 3.38
C SER A 318 23.62 9.26 3.89
N ALA A 319 22.96 10.00 2.99
CA ALA A 319 22.35 11.31 3.23
C ALA A 319 21.03 11.22 4.03
N HIS A 320 21.03 10.44 5.11
CA HIS A 320 19.93 10.38 6.08
C HIS A 320 20.34 11.10 7.37
N PRO A 321 19.37 11.64 8.14
CA PRO A 321 19.66 12.20 9.45
C PRO A 321 20.41 11.22 10.34
N SER A 322 21.42 11.71 11.07
CA SER A 322 22.24 10.84 11.93
C SER A 322 21.42 10.11 12.99
N ALA A 323 20.32 10.73 13.46
CA ALA A 323 19.37 10.09 14.37
C ALA A 323 18.68 8.86 13.76
N VAL A 324 18.32 8.92 12.48
CA VAL A 324 17.69 7.80 11.75
C VAL A 324 18.67 6.65 11.58
N LYS A 325 19.91 6.96 11.16
CA LYS A 325 21.00 5.96 11.03
C LYS A 325 21.26 5.23 12.34
N ARG A 326 21.39 5.97 13.44
CA ARG A 326 21.52 5.39 14.79
C ARG A 326 20.30 4.56 15.20
N ALA A 327 19.10 5.01 14.88
CA ALA A 327 17.87 4.29 15.22
C ALA A 327 17.77 2.94 14.49
N VAL A 328 18.14 2.89 13.20
CA VAL A 328 18.17 1.64 12.41
C VAL A 328 19.12 0.62 13.05
N ILE A 329 20.35 1.03 13.37
CA ILE A 329 21.34 0.15 14.01
C ILE A 329 20.88 -0.27 15.41
N ARG A 330 20.42 0.67 16.23
CA ARG A 330 19.90 0.37 17.57
C ARG A 330 18.74 -0.64 17.52
N ASN A 331 17.81 -0.47 16.59
CA ASN A 331 16.68 -1.37 16.42
C ASN A 331 17.12 -2.76 15.93
N MET A 332 18.11 -2.84 15.04
CA MET A 332 18.69 -4.12 14.63
C MET A 332 19.29 -4.88 15.83
N TYR A 333 20.14 -4.22 16.63
CA TYR A 333 20.70 -4.84 17.84
C TYR A 333 19.60 -5.27 18.81
N ARG A 334 18.62 -4.40 19.08
CA ARG A 334 17.46 -4.74 19.92
C ARG A 334 16.72 -5.97 19.39
N THR A 335 16.52 -6.08 18.08
CA THR A 335 15.88 -7.26 17.46
C THR A 335 16.73 -8.51 17.66
N ALA A 336 18.04 -8.46 17.39
CA ALA A 336 18.94 -9.59 17.60
C ALA A 336 18.93 -10.05 19.08
N THR A 337 19.02 -9.11 20.03
CA THR A 337 18.95 -9.41 21.46
C THR A 337 17.63 -10.03 21.88
N ARG A 338 16.51 -9.54 21.35
CA ARG A 338 15.17 -10.06 21.68
C ARG A 338 14.92 -11.46 21.12
N MET A 339 15.48 -11.79 19.96
CA MET A 339 15.19 -13.01 19.21
C MET A 339 16.07 -14.19 19.63
N CYS A 340 17.35 -13.96 19.94
CA CYS A 340 18.26 -15.06 20.25
C CYS A 340 18.22 -15.44 21.73
N SER A 341 18.42 -16.70 22.07
CA SER A 341 18.60 -17.17 23.46
C SER A 341 20.07 -17.07 23.95
N GLY A 342 21.07 -17.23 23.08
CA GLY A 342 22.51 -17.15 23.43
C GLY A 342 23.13 -15.75 23.29
N VAL A 343 24.12 -15.40 24.14
CA VAL A 343 24.76 -14.06 24.17
C VAL A 343 25.74 -13.85 23.00
N THR A 344 26.59 -14.83 22.70
CA THR A 344 27.61 -14.77 21.65
C THR A 344 27.01 -14.65 20.24
N GLU A 345 25.98 -15.45 19.93
CA GLU A 345 25.30 -15.40 18.63
C GLU A 345 24.59 -14.05 18.35
N ARG A 346 24.19 -13.32 19.40
CA ARG A 346 23.53 -12.00 19.30
C ARG A 346 24.46 -10.94 18.75
N GLU A 347 25.67 -10.87 19.30
CA GLU A 347 26.58 -9.76 19.07
C GLU A 347 27.38 -9.92 17.78
N GLU A 348 27.84 -11.13 17.47
CA GLU A 348 28.65 -11.39 16.29
C GLU A 348 27.87 -11.15 14.99
N SER A 349 26.65 -11.67 14.92
CA SER A 349 25.77 -11.60 13.75
C SER A 349 25.33 -10.17 13.44
N ALA A 350 24.88 -9.43 14.46
CA ALA A 350 24.46 -8.03 14.31
C ALA A 350 25.66 -7.11 14.00
N SER A 351 26.80 -7.35 14.64
CA SER A 351 28.01 -6.54 14.45
C SER A 351 28.63 -6.73 13.07
N ALA A 352 28.60 -7.94 12.52
CA ALA A 352 29.05 -8.19 11.16
C ALA A 352 28.24 -7.39 10.14
N ILE A 353 26.91 -7.32 10.31
CA ILE A 353 26.01 -6.54 9.45
C ILE A 353 26.27 -5.04 9.58
N ALA A 354 26.42 -4.52 10.81
CA ALA A 354 26.68 -3.10 11.02
C ALA A 354 28.00 -2.70 10.33
N ARG A 355 29.06 -3.51 10.50
CA ARG A 355 30.35 -3.30 9.82
C ARG A 355 30.23 -3.34 8.30
N SER A 356 29.50 -4.31 7.74
CA SER A 356 29.29 -4.39 6.28
C SER A 356 28.49 -3.22 5.70
N ASN A 357 27.82 -2.43 6.55
CA ASN A 357 27.08 -1.22 6.17
C ASN A 357 27.80 0.07 6.57
N GLY A 358 29.11 0.00 6.87
CA GLY A 358 29.98 1.15 7.13
C GLY A 358 29.90 1.73 8.54
N TYR A 359 29.25 1.05 9.49
CA TYR A 359 29.18 1.51 10.87
C TYR A 359 30.38 1.03 11.67
N THR A 360 31.00 1.95 12.40
CA THR A 360 32.00 1.65 13.43
C THR A 360 31.29 1.30 14.73
N ILE A 361 31.64 0.15 15.31
CA ILE A 361 31.10 -0.32 16.58
C ILE A 361 32.20 -0.10 17.62
N PRO A 362 32.02 0.78 18.61
CA PRO A 362 32.98 0.91 19.70
C PRO A 362 33.12 -0.44 20.41
N HIS A 363 34.34 -0.95 20.52
CA HIS A 363 34.64 -2.07 21.40
C HIS A 363 34.64 -1.55 22.84
N GLY A 364 33.63 -1.95 23.63
CA GLY A 364 33.59 -1.67 25.07
C GLY A 364 32.34 -0.90 25.53
N ASN A 365 31.69 -1.48 26.54
CA ASN A 365 30.67 -0.94 27.44
C ASN A 365 30.13 0.46 27.12
N ALA A 366 28.95 0.52 26.51
CA ALA A 366 28.08 1.69 26.56
C ALA A 366 26.87 1.40 27.46
N GLY A 367 27.15 1.10 28.72
CA GLY A 367 26.23 1.39 29.82
C GLY A 367 26.10 2.90 29.97
N ARG A 368 25.31 3.52 29.10
CA ARG A 368 24.69 4.82 29.38
C ARG A 368 23.22 4.67 29.04
N SER A 369 22.44 4.41 30.08
CA SER A 369 21.02 4.73 30.13
C SER A 369 20.87 6.18 29.70
N HIS A 370 20.57 6.38 28.42
CA HIS A 370 20.09 7.66 27.96
C HIS A 370 18.73 7.81 28.64
N VAL A 371 18.70 8.63 29.69
CA VAL A 371 17.46 9.11 30.30
C VAL A 371 16.57 9.54 29.15
N ASP A 372 15.44 8.85 29.00
CA ASP A 372 14.40 9.20 28.04
C ASP A 372 13.99 10.62 28.42
N ARG A 373 14.49 11.60 27.65
CA ARG A 373 14.01 12.98 27.78
C ARG A 373 12.56 12.92 27.36
N ARG A 374 11.71 12.91 28.40
CA ARG A 374 10.25 12.99 28.43
C ARG A 374 9.65 13.24 27.05
N ASN A 375 8.82 12.29 26.62
CA ASN A 375 7.75 12.50 25.65
C ASN A 375 6.90 13.69 26.13
N THR A 376 7.29 14.92 25.79
CA THR A 376 6.31 16.00 25.64
C THR A 376 5.36 15.55 24.54
N SER A 377 4.05 15.57 24.83
CA SER A 377 2.98 15.24 23.88
C SER A 377 3.31 15.85 22.52
N ARG A 378 3.61 14.99 21.53
CA ARG A 378 3.79 15.40 20.13
C ARG A 378 2.43 15.64 19.46
N GLN A 379 1.32 15.36 20.15
CA GLN A 379 0.00 15.31 19.53
C GLN A 379 -0.56 16.70 19.20
N ASP A 380 -0.05 17.75 19.85
CA ASP A 380 -0.59 19.12 19.71
C ASP A 380 0.30 20.08 18.90
N LYS A 381 1.47 19.61 18.41
CA LYS A 381 2.40 20.46 17.65
C LYS A 381 2.15 20.40 16.14
N LEU A 382 2.18 21.56 15.50
CA LEU A 382 2.12 21.71 14.04
C LEU A 382 3.42 21.21 13.39
N PRO A 383 3.35 20.29 12.41
CA PRO A 383 4.53 19.77 11.74
C PRO A 383 5.04 20.71 10.65
N LEU A 384 6.25 21.25 10.81
CA LEU A 384 7.00 21.91 9.74
C LEU A 384 7.79 20.85 8.95
N CYS A 385 7.24 20.40 7.83
CA CYS A 385 7.85 19.37 7.00
C CYS A 385 8.86 19.96 5.99
N LEU A 386 10.14 19.64 6.12
CA LEU A 386 11.19 20.14 5.20
C LEU A 386 12.09 19.01 4.67
N PRO A 387 12.55 19.08 3.41
CA PRO A 387 13.52 18.12 2.88
C PRO A 387 14.79 18.07 3.74
N PHE A 388 15.24 16.87 4.06
CA PHE A 388 16.52 16.72 4.76
C PHE A 388 17.69 17.06 3.82
N ILE A 389 18.47 18.07 4.20
CA ILE A 389 19.71 18.46 3.52
C ILE A 389 20.93 17.95 4.30
N SER A 390 21.04 18.34 5.57
CA SER A 390 22.08 17.86 6.49
C SER A 390 21.66 18.09 7.94
N ASP A 391 22.28 17.38 8.88
CA ASP A 391 22.06 17.60 10.32
C ASP A 391 22.39 19.05 10.72
N LYS A 392 23.38 19.70 10.08
CA LYS A 392 23.75 21.11 10.32
C LYS A 392 22.60 22.06 9.95
N VAL A 393 21.97 21.84 8.79
CA VAL A 393 20.84 22.67 8.31
C VAL A 393 19.62 22.45 9.19
N SER A 394 19.24 21.19 9.49
CA SER A 394 18.13 20.91 10.39
C SER A 394 18.35 21.54 11.78
N ALA A 395 19.57 21.49 12.31
CA ALA A 395 19.91 22.13 13.58
C ALA A 395 19.81 23.67 13.51
N ALA A 396 20.18 24.28 12.37
CA ALA A 396 20.02 25.72 12.17
C ALA A 396 18.55 26.13 12.16
N ILE A 397 17.70 25.40 11.44
CA ILE A 397 16.25 25.64 11.40
C ILE A 397 15.63 25.46 12.78
N GLN A 398 16.01 24.40 13.50
CA GLN A 398 15.55 24.19 14.87
C GLN A 398 15.93 25.35 15.79
N ARG A 399 17.14 25.93 15.63
CA ARG A 399 17.54 27.14 16.38
C ARG A 399 16.67 28.34 16.00
N CYS A 400 16.27 28.49 14.75
CA CYS A 400 15.34 29.55 14.33
C CYS A 400 13.96 29.38 14.99
N ILE A 401 13.41 28.16 15.01
CA ILE A 401 12.13 27.85 15.69
C ILE A 401 12.21 28.23 17.17
N VAL A 402 13.30 27.86 17.84
CA VAL A 402 13.51 28.20 19.26
C VAL A 402 13.63 29.71 19.46
N ARG A 403 14.40 30.42 18.62
CA ARG A 403 14.54 31.88 18.69
C ARG A 403 13.24 32.63 18.45
N ALA A 404 12.39 32.10 17.58
CA ALA A 404 11.06 32.62 17.31
C ALA A 404 10.02 32.26 18.40
N GLN A 405 10.43 31.55 19.47
CA GLN A 405 9.55 31.07 20.54
C GLN A 405 8.44 30.12 20.07
N LEU A 406 8.66 29.42 18.95
CA LEU A 406 7.71 28.49 18.36
C LEU A 406 7.96 27.03 18.77
N SER A 407 8.84 26.77 19.75
CA SER A 407 9.23 25.40 20.12
C SER A 407 8.10 24.58 20.74
N ASP A 408 7.09 25.24 21.30
CA ASP A 408 5.92 24.59 21.90
C ASP A 408 4.82 24.31 20.88
N ASP A 409 4.73 25.12 19.82
CA ASP A 409 3.71 24.98 18.77
C ASP A 409 4.18 24.20 17.54
N VAL A 410 5.47 24.24 17.21
CA VAL A 410 6.00 23.72 15.94
C VAL A 410 7.04 22.63 16.17
N ILE A 411 6.93 21.56 15.39
CA ILE A 411 7.93 20.49 15.32
C ILE A 411 8.53 20.39 13.92
N LEU A 412 9.86 20.45 13.83
CA LEU A 412 10.57 20.22 12.57
C LEU A 412 10.53 18.73 12.21
N VAL A 413 9.94 18.42 11.05
CA VAL A 413 9.88 17.07 10.50
C VAL A 413 10.70 17.01 9.22
N ASN A 414 11.85 16.33 9.30
CA ASN A 414 12.68 16.08 8.13
C ASN A 414 12.02 15.02 7.24
N ILE A 415 11.58 15.41 6.05
CA ILE A 415 11.07 14.50 5.04
C ILE A 415 12.20 14.05 4.11
N PRO A 416 12.22 12.78 3.68
CA PRO A 416 13.21 12.34 2.71
C PRO A 416 13.03 13.10 1.39
N PRO A 417 14.11 13.47 0.70
CA PRO A 417 14.02 14.06 -0.64
C PRO A 417 13.36 13.06 -1.60
N ASN A 418 13.03 13.53 -2.81
CA ASN A 418 12.50 12.68 -3.87
C ASN A 418 13.48 11.55 -4.22
N ASN A 419 13.32 10.41 -3.56
CA ASN A 419 14.20 9.26 -3.72
C ASN A 419 13.89 8.49 -5.02
N ILE A 420 14.86 7.68 -5.44
CA ILE A 420 14.75 6.81 -6.62
C ILE A 420 13.47 5.98 -6.58
N LYS A 421 13.04 5.49 -5.40
CA LYS A 421 11.78 4.75 -5.25
C LYS A 421 10.57 5.58 -5.70
N ARG A 422 10.42 6.83 -5.26
CA ARG A 422 9.33 7.72 -5.69
C ARG A 422 9.41 8.05 -7.19
N GLN A 423 10.62 8.13 -7.74
CA GLN A 423 10.82 8.44 -9.16
C GLN A 423 10.55 7.23 -10.08
N LEU A 424 10.94 6.02 -9.64
CA LEU A 424 10.94 4.80 -10.44
C LEU A 424 9.76 3.86 -10.18
N VAL A 425 9.24 3.78 -8.94
CA VAL A 425 8.16 2.84 -8.62
C VAL A 425 6.87 3.33 -9.24
N ARG A 426 6.36 2.53 -10.18
CA ARG A 426 5.12 2.78 -10.91
C ARG A 426 4.34 1.47 -10.91
N ASN A 427 3.14 1.48 -10.36
CA ASN A 427 2.20 0.35 -10.45
C ASN A 427 1.59 0.23 -11.86
N ARG A 428 1.52 1.33 -12.61
CA ARG A 428 1.06 1.39 -14.01
C ARG A 428 2.27 1.48 -14.95
N LEU A 429 3.01 0.40 -15.13
CA LEU A 429 4.14 0.40 -16.07
C LEU A 429 3.65 0.37 -17.53
N TYR A 430 2.62 -0.42 -17.82
CA TYR A 430 2.11 -0.65 -19.18
C TYR A 430 0.79 0.08 -19.48
N ASP A 431 0.08 0.56 -18.46
CA ASP A 431 -1.25 1.16 -18.58
C ASP A 431 -1.23 2.70 -18.54
N LYS A 432 -0.22 3.31 -19.17
CA LYS A 432 -0.09 4.78 -19.28
C LYS A 432 -0.53 5.34 -20.62
N GLN A 433 -0.89 4.50 -21.58
CA GLN A 433 -1.18 4.98 -22.93
C GLN A 433 -2.49 5.76 -23.00
N CYS A 434 -2.47 6.87 -23.72
CA CYS A 434 -3.66 7.64 -24.05
C CYS A 434 -4.49 6.88 -25.09
N LEU A 435 -5.66 6.39 -24.68
CA LEU A 435 -6.62 5.75 -25.58
C LEU A 435 -7.69 6.73 -26.10
N THR A 436 -7.56 8.02 -25.80
CA THR A 436 -8.55 9.03 -26.18
C THR A 436 -8.25 9.54 -27.59
N GLU A 437 -9.15 9.26 -28.53
CA GLU A 437 -9.15 9.85 -29.87
C GLU A 437 -9.32 11.37 -29.78
N GLY A 438 -8.51 12.14 -30.52
CA GLY A 438 -8.52 13.60 -30.48
C GLY A 438 -8.10 14.22 -29.12
N CYS A 439 -7.27 13.52 -28.33
CA CYS A 439 -6.78 14.05 -27.06
C CYS A 439 -5.95 15.32 -27.26
N VAL A 440 -6.33 16.44 -26.63
CA VAL A 440 -5.59 17.72 -26.72
C VAL A 440 -4.47 17.86 -25.69
N THR A 441 -4.44 16.99 -24.68
CA THR A 441 -3.43 17.03 -23.59
C THR A 441 -2.17 16.25 -23.95
N CYS A 442 -2.30 14.99 -24.36
CA CYS A 442 -1.15 14.10 -24.54
C CYS A 442 -0.21 14.50 -25.69
N PRO A 443 -0.67 15.06 -26.83
CA PRO A 443 0.24 15.55 -27.88
C PRO A 443 1.19 16.64 -27.40
N ASN A 444 0.80 17.36 -26.35
CA ASN A 444 1.50 18.53 -25.82
C ASN A 444 2.18 18.24 -24.47
N GLY A 445 2.12 17.00 -24.00
CA GLY A 445 2.64 16.57 -22.71
C GLY A 445 3.27 15.19 -22.81
N LYS A 446 3.18 14.42 -21.73
CA LYS A 446 3.59 13.00 -21.74
C LYS A 446 2.38 12.15 -22.09
N ASP A 447 2.62 11.02 -22.77
CA ASP A 447 1.58 10.03 -23.00
C ASP A 447 0.96 9.59 -21.66
N GLY A 448 -0.38 9.62 -21.61
CA GLY A 448 -1.17 9.38 -20.39
C GLY A 448 -1.44 10.59 -19.51
N ASP A 449 -0.91 11.77 -19.79
CA ASP A 449 -1.13 12.96 -18.97
C ASP A 449 -2.62 13.33 -18.87
N CYS A 450 -3.41 13.02 -19.89
CA CYS A 450 -4.87 13.19 -19.90
C CYS A 450 -5.61 12.41 -18.79
N ALA A 451 -4.99 11.37 -18.23
CA ALA A 451 -5.52 10.57 -17.13
C ALA A 451 -5.07 11.07 -15.74
N SER A 452 -4.26 12.14 -15.68
CA SER A 452 -3.76 12.68 -14.42
C SER A 452 -4.87 13.30 -13.57
N VAL A 453 -4.70 13.24 -12.25
CA VAL A 453 -5.57 13.85 -11.23
C VAL A 453 -4.75 14.75 -10.32
N GLY A 454 -5.37 15.75 -9.70
CA GLY A 454 -4.67 16.69 -8.82
C GLY A 454 -3.63 17.48 -9.58
N VAL A 455 -4.04 18.14 -10.67
CA VAL A 455 -3.13 18.86 -11.56
C VAL A 455 -3.51 20.32 -11.69
N ILE A 456 -2.50 21.16 -11.85
CA ILE A 456 -2.61 22.52 -12.34
C ILE A 456 -2.22 22.48 -13.82
N TYR A 457 -3.08 23.00 -14.69
CA TYR A 457 -2.91 22.90 -16.14
C TYR A 457 -3.12 24.26 -16.80
N GLN A 458 -2.50 24.43 -17.97
CA GLN A 458 -2.69 25.59 -18.84
C GLN A 458 -3.38 25.14 -20.13
N ILE A 459 -4.39 25.90 -20.54
CA ILE A 459 -4.98 25.84 -21.87
C ILE A 459 -4.51 27.07 -22.65
N GLN A 460 -3.98 26.88 -23.84
CA GLN A 460 -3.55 27.94 -24.74
C GLN A 460 -4.35 27.87 -26.04
N CYS A 461 -4.84 29.02 -26.51
CA CYS A 461 -5.42 29.15 -27.84
C CYS A 461 -4.30 29.13 -28.90
N GLU A 462 -4.39 28.25 -29.89
CA GLU A 462 -3.38 28.18 -30.95
C GLU A 462 -3.49 29.31 -31.98
N ALA A 463 -4.63 30.02 -32.02
CA ALA A 463 -4.86 31.11 -32.97
C ALA A 463 -4.32 32.47 -32.48
N CYS A 464 -4.40 32.76 -31.18
CA CYS A 464 -4.03 34.07 -30.61
C CYS A 464 -3.11 33.99 -29.38
N ASN A 465 -2.68 32.79 -28.98
CA ASN A 465 -1.82 32.53 -27.83
C ASN A 465 -2.35 32.95 -26.45
N SER A 466 -3.57 33.48 -26.35
CA SER A 466 -4.21 33.70 -25.06
C SER A 466 -4.24 32.41 -24.25
N SER A 467 -4.04 32.53 -22.95
CA SER A 467 -3.95 31.38 -22.04
C SER A 467 -4.97 31.44 -20.90
N TYR A 468 -5.29 30.26 -20.38
CA TYR A 468 -6.13 30.02 -19.21
C TYR A 468 -5.39 29.03 -18.31
N ILE A 469 -5.32 29.30 -17.01
CA ILE A 469 -4.76 28.40 -16.02
C ILE A 469 -5.87 27.96 -15.07
N GLY A 470 -5.91 26.66 -14.79
CA GLY A 470 -6.89 26.09 -13.87
C GLY A 470 -6.37 24.87 -13.10
N GLU A 471 -7.05 24.51 -12.03
CA GLU A 471 -6.83 23.25 -11.31
C GLU A 471 -7.94 22.21 -11.52
N THR A 472 -7.59 20.94 -11.34
CA THR A 472 -8.58 19.87 -11.17
C THR A 472 -8.11 18.79 -10.22
N GLY A 473 -8.96 18.45 -9.25
CA GLY A 473 -8.86 17.22 -8.47
C GLY A 473 -9.36 15.97 -9.22
N ARG A 474 -10.16 16.14 -10.27
CA ARG A 474 -10.68 15.06 -11.14
C ARG A 474 -9.72 14.77 -12.30
N VAL A 475 -10.00 13.70 -13.04
CA VAL A 475 -9.23 13.32 -14.24
C VAL A 475 -9.20 14.48 -15.24
N LEU A 476 -8.00 14.87 -15.67
CA LEU A 476 -7.78 16.04 -16.53
C LEU A 476 -8.62 15.99 -17.81
N SER A 477 -8.68 14.86 -18.50
CA SER A 477 -9.48 14.70 -19.72
C SER A 477 -10.97 14.99 -19.53
N VAL A 478 -11.53 14.68 -18.34
CA VAL A 478 -12.93 15.02 -18.02
C VAL A 478 -13.08 16.54 -17.91
N ARG A 479 -12.16 17.20 -17.19
CA ARG A 479 -12.17 18.66 -17.05
C ARG A 479 -11.98 19.38 -18.39
N ILE A 480 -11.11 18.87 -19.25
CA ILE A 480 -10.90 19.43 -20.60
C ILE A 480 -12.13 19.24 -21.49
N LYS A 481 -12.84 18.11 -21.40
CA LYS A 481 -14.12 17.91 -22.11
C LYS A 481 -15.19 18.93 -21.70
N GLU A 482 -15.24 19.32 -20.43
CA GLU A 482 -16.14 20.37 -19.95
C GLU A 482 -15.79 21.74 -20.57
N HIS A 483 -14.50 22.09 -20.59
CA HIS A 483 -14.01 23.31 -21.23
C HIS A 483 -14.34 23.33 -22.74
N LEU A 484 -14.10 22.23 -23.43
CA LEU A 484 -14.45 22.08 -24.85
C LEU A 484 -15.96 22.14 -25.09
N ALA A 485 -16.77 21.62 -24.18
CA ALA A 485 -18.23 21.75 -24.27
C ALA A 485 -18.69 23.21 -24.10
N GLY A 486 -18.06 23.96 -23.19
CA GLY A 486 -18.25 25.41 -23.04
C GLY A 486 -17.88 26.18 -24.30
N LYS A 487 -16.71 25.88 -24.90
CA LYS A 487 -16.25 26.44 -26.19
C LYS A 487 -17.27 26.18 -27.31
N ARG A 488 -17.70 24.92 -27.49
CA ARG A 488 -18.64 24.53 -28.56
C ARG A 488 -19.97 25.26 -28.46
N ARG A 489 -20.48 25.44 -27.23
CA ARG A 489 -21.73 26.14 -26.96
C ARG A 489 -21.60 27.67 -26.94
N SER A 490 -20.40 28.21 -27.12
CA SER A 490 -20.11 29.65 -26.98
C SER A 490 -20.61 30.23 -25.66
N ASN A 491 -20.51 29.44 -24.58
CA ASN A 491 -21.02 29.85 -23.27
C ASN A 491 -20.11 30.90 -22.64
N VAL A 492 -20.57 32.16 -22.61
CA VAL A 492 -19.83 33.32 -22.06
C VAL A 492 -19.52 33.22 -20.57
N LEU A 493 -20.17 32.31 -19.83
CA LEU A 493 -19.83 32.02 -18.43
C LEU A 493 -18.57 31.14 -18.28
N THR A 494 -18.14 30.49 -19.37
CA THR A 494 -16.93 29.66 -19.38
C THR A 494 -15.77 30.42 -20.02
N PRO A 495 -14.52 30.26 -19.53
CA PRO A 495 -13.37 30.99 -20.06
C PRO A 495 -13.20 30.84 -21.59
N LEU A 496 -13.26 29.59 -22.09
CA LEU A 496 -13.10 29.31 -23.52
C LEU A 496 -14.29 29.77 -24.35
N GLY A 497 -15.52 29.70 -23.82
CA GLY A 497 -16.71 30.17 -24.52
C GLY A 497 -16.72 31.70 -24.65
N LYS A 498 -16.36 32.42 -23.58
CA LYS A 498 -16.16 33.87 -23.59
C LYS A 498 -15.09 34.28 -24.61
N HIS A 499 -13.92 33.64 -24.54
CA HIS A 499 -12.82 33.90 -25.46
C HIS A 499 -13.20 33.68 -26.93
N ARG A 500 -13.97 32.63 -27.24
CA ARG A 500 -14.48 32.35 -28.59
C ARG A 500 -15.31 33.52 -29.13
N VAL A 501 -16.21 34.06 -28.32
CA VAL A 501 -17.13 35.13 -28.72
C VAL A 501 -16.36 36.45 -28.88
N GLU A 502 -15.53 36.80 -27.89
CA GLU A 502 -14.90 38.11 -27.82
C GLU A 502 -13.66 38.25 -28.73
N GLN A 503 -12.84 37.21 -28.85
CA GLN A 503 -11.56 37.30 -29.57
C GLN A 503 -11.58 36.63 -30.95
N HIS A 504 -12.55 35.76 -31.20
CA HIS A 504 -12.68 35.04 -32.48
C HIS A 504 -14.01 35.28 -33.19
N GLY A 505 -14.85 36.19 -32.70
CA GLY A 505 -16.14 36.50 -33.33
C GLY A 505 -17.07 35.29 -33.46
N GLY A 506 -16.92 34.28 -32.58
CA GLY A 506 -17.67 33.03 -32.64
C GLY A 506 -17.04 31.93 -33.51
N ASN A 507 -15.95 32.20 -34.24
CA ASN A 507 -15.23 31.18 -34.99
C ASN A 507 -14.57 30.15 -34.06
N ASP A 508 -14.46 28.90 -34.52
CA ASP A 508 -13.82 27.86 -33.74
C ASP A 508 -12.29 27.98 -33.78
N PHE A 509 -11.61 27.51 -32.72
CA PHE A 509 -10.15 27.55 -32.60
C PHE A 509 -9.60 26.29 -31.92
N ASN A 510 -8.37 25.92 -32.23
CA ASN A 510 -7.68 24.79 -31.60
C ASN A 510 -7.05 25.20 -30.26
N ILE A 511 -6.91 24.23 -29.38
CA ILE A 511 -6.31 24.43 -28.06
C ILE A 511 -5.18 23.44 -27.78
N LYS A 512 -4.17 23.96 -27.09
CA LYS A 512 -3.09 23.18 -26.49
C LYS A 512 -3.29 23.10 -24.98
N CYS A 513 -3.16 21.91 -24.40
CA CYS A 513 -3.27 21.70 -22.95
C CYS A 513 -1.97 21.12 -22.39
N THR A 514 -1.39 21.79 -21.39
CA THR A 514 -0.14 21.37 -20.72
C THR A 514 -0.32 21.31 -19.21
N ILE A 515 0.32 20.33 -18.56
CA ILE A 515 0.34 20.24 -17.08
C ILE A 515 1.50 21.09 -16.57
N LEU A 516 1.20 22.09 -15.73
CA LEU A 516 2.18 22.95 -15.09
C LEU A 516 2.76 22.30 -13.84
N ALA A 517 1.89 21.77 -12.98
CA ALA A 517 2.27 21.15 -11.72
C ALA A 517 1.27 20.06 -11.30
N ARG A 518 1.69 19.18 -10.38
CA ARG A 518 0.86 18.11 -9.81
C ARG A 518 0.86 18.25 -8.29
N GLU A 519 -0.31 18.38 -7.70
CA GLU A 519 -0.52 18.51 -6.26
C GLU A 519 -1.86 17.87 -5.88
N THR A 520 -1.84 16.85 -5.01
CA THR A 520 -3.04 16.11 -4.64
C THR A 520 -3.83 16.79 -3.53
N GLU A 521 -3.15 17.52 -2.65
CA GLU A 521 -3.79 18.26 -1.56
C GLU A 521 -4.56 19.47 -2.16
N ILE A 522 -5.80 19.68 -1.71
CA ILE A 522 -6.71 20.66 -2.32
C ILE A 522 -6.24 22.09 -2.05
N SER A 523 -5.89 22.42 -0.81
CA SER A 523 -5.47 23.77 -0.43
C SER A 523 -4.16 24.18 -1.10
N SER A 524 -3.14 23.31 -1.11
CA SER A 524 -1.87 23.49 -1.79
C SER A 524 -2.06 23.60 -3.31
N ARG A 525 -2.94 22.76 -3.90
CA ARG A 525 -3.21 22.84 -5.35
C ARG A 525 -3.87 24.17 -5.73
N LYS A 526 -4.82 24.66 -4.93
CA LYS A 526 -5.45 25.97 -5.14
C LYS A 526 -4.49 27.13 -4.94
N ALA A 527 -3.61 27.05 -3.94
CA ALA A 527 -2.55 28.05 -3.74
C ALA A 527 -1.58 28.07 -4.93
N LEU A 528 -1.16 26.90 -5.42
CA LEU A 528 -0.31 26.79 -6.60
C LEU A 528 -0.99 27.31 -7.88
N GLU A 529 -2.28 27.03 -8.07
CA GLU A 529 -3.07 27.62 -9.18
C GLU A 529 -3.02 29.15 -9.12
N ALA A 530 -3.28 29.74 -7.95
CA ALA A 530 -3.24 31.19 -7.76
C ALA A 530 -1.84 31.76 -8.06
N PHE A 531 -0.76 31.10 -7.61
CA PHE A 531 0.60 31.50 -7.94
C PHE A 531 0.90 31.45 -9.43
N TRP A 532 0.47 30.39 -10.12
CA TRP A 532 0.65 30.28 -11.57
C TRP A 532 -0.13 31.35 -12.33
N ILE A 533 -1.36 31.66 -11.91
CA ILE A 533 -2.16 32.76 -12.49
C ILE A 533 -1.44 34.09 -12.27
N LEU A 534 -0.92 34.36 -11.07
CA LEU A 534 -0.22 35.62 -10.82
C LEU A 534 1.09 35.71 -11.61
N ALA A 535 1.88 34.63 -11.64
CA ALA A 535 3.18 34.61 -12.30
C ALA A 535 3.08 34.75 -13.84
N ARG A 536 2.09 34.09 -14.46
CA ARG A 536 1.91 34.09 -15.93
C ARG A 536 0.90 35.10 -16.45
N ASN A 537 0.09 35.66 -15.56
CA ASN A 537 -0.92 36.66 -15.86
C ASN A 537 -1.83 36.31 -17.08
N PRO A 538 -2.47 35.13 -17.11
CA PRO A 538 -3.23 34.65 -18.26
C PRO A 538 -4.47 35.51 -18.56
N ASP A 539 -4.70 35.83 -19.84
CA ASP A 539 -5.77 36.74 -20.29
C ASP A 539 -7.19 36.17 -20.10
N MET A 540 -7.35 34.84 -20.15
CA MET A 540 -8.67 34.20 -20.06
C MET A 540 -9.16 33.97 -18.63
N ASN A 541 -8.31 34.18 -17.60
CA ASN A 541 -8.72 34.07 -16.20
C ASN A 541 -9.42 35.35 -15.73
N ASN A 542 -10.46 35.20 -14.90
CA ASN A 542 -11.19 36.36 -14.37
C ASN A 542 -10.54 36.94 -13.09
N ARG A 543 -9.44 36.34 -12.62
CA ARG A 543 -8.61 36.74 -11.46
C ARG A 543 -9.38 36.83 -10.15
N LYS A 544 -10.57 36.23 -10.08
CA LYS A 544 -11.32 36.06 -8.82
C LYS A 544 -10.78 34.88 -8.01
N GLU A 545 -9.89 34.10 -8.60
CA GLU A 545 -9.21 33.00 -7.95
C GLU A 545 -8.16 33.52 -6.94
N CYS A 546 -8.55 33.61 -5.66
CA CYS A 546 -7.69 33.75 -4.47
C CYS A 546 -6.92 35.07 -4.25
N VAL A 547 -7.63 36.20 -4.10
CA VAL A 547 -7.04 37.48 -3.65
C VAL A 547 -6.35 37.39 -2.27
N THR A 548 -6.89 36.58 -1.34
CA THR A 548 -6.42 36.53 0.05
C THR A 548 -5.08 35.79 0.21
N ILE A 549 -4.90 34.65 -0.45
CA ILE A 549 -3.67 33.82 -0.37
C ILE A 549 -2.48 34.54 -1.03
N THR A 550 -2.75 35.26 -2.11
CA THR A 550 -1.74 35.97 -2.89
C THR A 550 -1.11 37.12 -2.10
N ASN A 551 -1.87 37.82 -1.24
CA ASN A 551 -1.35 38.95 -0.47
C ASN A 551 -0.36 38.52 0.63
N ASP A 552 -0.68 37.45 1.37
CA ASP A 552 0.16 36.99 2.48
C ASP A 552 1.44 36.29 2.00
N LEU A 553 1.42 35.72 0.80
CA LEU A 553 2.51 34.92 0.26
C LEU A 553 3.29 35.62 -0.87
N LEU A 554 2.88 36.82 -1.29
CA LEU A 554 3.51 37.62 -2.35
C LEU A 554 5.04 37.77 -2.17
N PRO A 555 5.56 38.05 -0.96
CA PRO A 555 7.01 38.23 -0.76
C PRO A 555 7.84 36.97 -1.08
N PHE A 556 7.21 35.79 -1.07
CA PHE A 556 7.89 34.51 -1.25
C PHE A 556 7.89 34.02 -2.70
N MET A 557 7.15 34.68 -3.61
CA MET A 557 7.03 34.24 -5.01
C MET A 557 8.36 34.18 -5.75
N GLN A 558 9.25 35.13 -5.50
CA GLN A 558 10.60 35.16 -6.08
C GLN A 558 11.44 33.91 -5.77
N HIS A 559 11.06 33.14 -4.74
CA HIS A 559 11.74 31.90 -4.35
C HIS A 559 11.14 30.63 -4.97
N CYS A 560 10.01 30.73 -5.67
CA CYS A 560 9.29 29.56 -6.18
C CYS A 560 9.70 29.10 -7.59
N GLU A 561 10.73 29.70 -8.20
CA GLU A 561 11.26 29.35 -9.54
C GLU A 561 10.17 29.18 -10.62
N PHE A 562 9.08 29.95 -10.55
CA PHE A 562 8.08 29.99 -11.61
C PHE A 562 8.70 30.65 -12.84
N VAL A 563 9.15 29.83 -13.80
CA VAL A 563 9.69 30.33 -15.07
C VAL A 563 8.56 31.02 -15.85
N PRO A 564 8.75 32.28 -16.30
CA PRO A 564 7.79 33.00 -17.13
C PRO A 564 7.27 32.17 -18.30
#